data_AF-A0A940SEN9-F1
#
_entry.id   AF-A0A940SEN9-F1
#
_cell.length_a   1.000
_cell.length_b   1.000
_cell.length_c   1.000
_cell.angle_alpha   90.00
_cell.angle_beta   90.00
_cell.angle_gamma   90.00
#
_symmetry.space_group_name_H-M   'P 1'
#
loop_
_entity.id
_entity.type
_entity.pdbx_description
1 polymer ?
#
loop_
_entity_poly.entity_id
_entity_poly.type
_entity_poly.pdbx_seq_one_letter_code
_entity_poly.pdbx_strand_id
1 'polypeptide(L)'
;MNSSIQRHIGPFALMLTGLGSIIGSGWLFGAWKAAKIAGPAALCAWVIGAVVILAIALTYAELGAMFPESGGMVRYARYSHGALVGFISAWANWIAIVSVIPIEAEASIQYMSTWPYEWAHNLFVNSELTTPGLLLSAVLVVIYFLLNYWGVKVFARANSAITIFKFLIPGLTILGL
;
A
#
# COMPACT_ATOMS: atom_id res chain seq x y z
N MET A 1 -15.22 26.21 15.93
CA MET A 1 -16.06 25.56 14.90
C MET A 1 -16.04 24.06 15.18
N ASN A 2 -17.07 23.53 15.86
CA ASN A 2 -17.21 22.09 16.09
C ASN A 2 -17.70 21.42 14.80
N SER A 3 -16.77 21.12 13.87
CA SER A 3 -17.07 20.20 12.78
C SER A 3 -17.04 18.79 13.34
N SER A 4 -18.19 18.28 13.79
CA SER A 4 -18.33 16.88 14.20
C SER A 4 -17.90 15.99 13.04
N ILE A 5 -16.88 15.14 13.26
CA ILE A 5 -16.44 14.18 12.25
C ILE A 5 -17.62 13.29 11.88
N GLN A 6 -18.01 13.29 10.61
CA GLN A 6 -19.14 12.48 10.15
C GLN A 6 -18.71 11.01 10.00
N ARG A 7 -19.09 10.20 10.99
CA ARG A 7 -18.76 8.77 11.06
C ARG A 7 -19.74 7.95 10.21
N HIS A 8 -19.51 7.93 8.90
CA HIS A 8 -20.34 7.16 7.95
C HIS A 8 -19.90 5.70 7.78
N ILE A 9 -18.73 5.31 8.30
CA ILE A 9 -18.13 3.99 8.11
C ILE A 9 -18.03 3.30 9.48
N GLY A 10 -18.59 2.09 9.59
CA GLY A 10 -18.51 1.28 10.80
C GLY A 10 -17.09 0.75 11.07
N PRO A 11 -16.77 0.34 12.31
CA PRO A 11 -15.42 -0.05 12.71
C PRO A 11 -14.85 -1.22 11.90
N PHE A 12 -15.67 -2.22 11.60
CA PHE A 12 -15.27 -3.38 10.80
C PHE A 12 -14.95 -3.01 9.34
N ALA A 13 -15.80 -2.19 8.71
CA ALA A 13 -15.56 -1.71 7.36
C ALA A 13 -14.31 -0.81 7.29
N LEU A 14 -14.06 -0.02 8.35
CA LEU A 14 -12.86 0.81 8.47
C LEU A 14 -11.60 -0.05 8.62
N MET A 15 -11.64 -1.09 9.45
CA MET A 15 -10.56 -2.08 9.61
C MET A 15 -10.24 -2.77 8.28
N LEU A 16 -11.26 -3.30 7.59
CA LEU A 16 -11.09 -3.95 6.29
C LEU A 16 -10.54 -2.98 5.23
N THR A 17 -10.95 -1.72 5.26
CA THR A 17 -10.40 -0.70 4.36
C THR A 17 -8.92 -0.46 4.63
N GLY A 18 -8.52 -0.38 5.90
CA GLY A 18 -7.12 -0.29 6.30
C GLY A 18 -6.30 -1.50 5.84
N LEU A 19 -6.78 -2.72 6.10
CA LEU A 19 -6.12 -3.94 5.64
C LEU A 19 -6.00 -4.01 4.12
N GLY A 20 -7.08 -3.70 3.40
CA GLY A 20 -7.09 -3.66 1.94
C GLY A 20 -6.11 -2.64 1.35
N SER A 21 -5.88 -1.52 2.06
CA SER A 21 -4.93 -0.49 1.65
C SER A 21 -3.46 -0.89 1.82
N ILE A 22 -3.16 -1.82 2.73
CA ILE A 22 -1.79 -2.32 2.97
C ILE A 22 -1.40 -3.35 1.91
N ILE A 23 -2.36 -4.15 1.45
CA ILE A 23 -2.11 -5.25 0.52
C ILE A 23 -2.04 -4.70 -0.91
N GLY A 24 -0.87 -4.21 -1.32
CA GLY A 24 -0.56 -3.77 -2.69
C GLY A 24 0.17 -4.84 -3.52
N SER A 25 1.05 -4.42 -4.42
CA SER A 25 2.01 -5.33 -5.09
C SER A 25 3.17 -5.78 -4.17
N GLY A 26 3.41 -5.02 -3.10
CA GLY A 26 4.54 -5.21 -2.19
C GLY A 26 4.56 -6.53 -1.41
N TRP A 27 3.43 -7.19 -1.17
CA TRP A 27 3.43 -8.49 -0.46
C TRP A 27 4.06 -9.60 -1.30
N LEU A 28 3.81 -9.60 -2.62
CA LEU A 28 4.39 -10.58 -3.56
C LEU A 28 5.84 -10.25 -3.86
N PHE A 29 6.12 -9.03 -4.34
CA PHE A 29 7.48 -8.65 -4.72
C PHE A 29 8.40 -8.52 -3.52
N GLY A 30 7.90 -8.06 -2.37
CA GLY A 30 8.66 -7.99 -1.12
C GLY A 30 9.04 -9.38 -0.61
N ALA A 31 8.07 -10.32 -0.56
CA ALA A 31 8.35 -11.69 -0.16
C ALA A 31 9.31 -12.39 -1.13
N TRP A 32 9.10 -12.24 -2.44
CA TRP A 32 9.98 -12.78 -3.48
C TRP A 32 11.40 -12.23 -3.37
N LYS A 33 11.57 -10.91 -3.25
CA LYS A 33 12.88 -10.27 -3.15
C LYS A 33 13.60 -10.65 -1.86
N ALA A 34 12.89 -10.70 -0.74
CA ALA A 34 13.44 -11.15 0.53
C ALA A 34 13.92 -12.61 0.44
N ALA A 35 13.11 -13.51 -0.13
CA ALA A 35 13.49 -14.90 -0.33
C ALA A 35 14.67 -15.06 -1.31
N LYS A 36 14.72 -14.27 -2.39
CA LYS A 36 15.83 -14.28 -3.35
C LYS A 36 17.16 -13.86 -2.72
N ILE A 37 17.14 -12.91 -1.79
CA ILE A 37 18.35 -12.37 -1.14
C ILE A 37 18.77 -13.23 0.06
N ALA A 38 17.82 -13.58 0.95
CA ALA A 38 18.10 -14.21 2.24
C ALA A 38 17.73 -15.70 2.31
N GLY A 39 17.10 -16.26 1.27
CA GLY A 39 16.61 -17.63 1.28
C GLY A 39 15.62 -17.89 2.43
N PRO A 40 15.69 -19.04 3.11
CA PRO A 40 14.83 -19.34 4.26
C PRO A 40 14.95 -18.34 5.42
N ALA A 41 16.09 -17.66 5.55
CA ALA A 41 16.29 -16.64 6.59
C ALA A 41 15.44 -15.37 6.38
N ALA A 42 14.77 -15.23 5.24
CA ALA A 42 13.78 -14.18 5.01
C ALA A 42 12.67 -14.16 6.07
N LEU A 43 12.34 -15.32 6.67
CA LEU A 43 11.38 -15.42 7.76
C LEU A 43 11.79 -14.59 8.98
N CYS A 44 13.09 -14.57 9.31
CA CYS A 44 13.61 -13.74 10.41
C CYS A 44 13.39 -12.25 10.13
N ALA A 45 13.62 -11.81 8.89
CA ALA A 45 13.38 -10.41 8.49
C ALA A 45 11.90 -10.02 8.61
N TRP A 46 10.98 -10.92 8.24
CA TRP A 46 9.54 -10.72 8.42
C TRP A 46 9.13 -10.63 9.88
N VAL A 47 9.67 -11.48 10.76
CA VAL A 47 9.39 -11.43 12.20
C VAL A 47 9.86 -10.11 12.80
N ILE A 48 11.09 -9.68 12.47
CA ILE A 48 11.62 -8.40 12.94
C ILE A 48 10.74 -7.24 12.45
N GLY A 49 10.39 -7.23 11.16
CA GLY A 49 9.50 -6.22 10.59
C GLY A 49 8.14 -6.16 11.28
N ALA A 50 7.55 -7.32 11.57
CA ALA A 50 6.26 -7.41 12.27
C ALA A 50 6.34 -6.83 13.68
N VAL A 51 7.41 -7.12 14.44
CA VAL A 51 7.60 -6.58 15.80
C VAL A 51 7.73 -5.05 15.76
N VAL A 52 8.53 -4.51 14.83
CA VAL A 52 8.73 -3.06 14.69
C VAL A 52 7.42 -2.36 14.32
N ILE A 53 6.70 -2.89 13.32
CA ILE A 53 5.42 -2.30 12.88
C ILE A 53 4.35 -2.41 13.98
N LEU A 54 4.34 -3.48 14.76
CA LEU A 54 3.39 -3.65 15.86
C LEU A 54 3.57 -2.57 16.94
N ALA A 55 4.81 -2.22 17.30
CA ALA A 55 5.07 -1.15 18.26
C ALA A 55 4.53 0.20 17.77
N ILE A 56 4.68 0.49 16.47
CA ILE A 56 4.11 1.69 15.84
C ILE A 56 2.58 1.62 15.85
N ALA A 57 1.99 0.49 15.46
CA ALA A 57 0.55 0.29 15.40
C ALA A 57 -0.13 0.48 16.76
N LEU A 58 0.44 -0.06 17.84
CA LEU A 58 -0.07 0.12 19.20
C LEU A 58 -0.03 1.59 19.64
N THR A 59 1.06 2.29 19.33
CA THR A 59 1.17 3.74 19.61
C THR A 59 0.07 4.52 18.87
N TYR A 60 -0.17 4.20 17.60
CA TYR A 60 -1.23 4.85 16.82
C TYR A 60 -2.63 4.48 17.31
N ALA A 61 -2.85 3.27 17.82
CA ALA A 61 -4.13 2.85 18.39
C ALA A 61 -4.48 3.66 19.65
N GLU A 62 -3.52 3.82 20.58
CA GLU A 62 -3.67 4.63 21.79
C GLU A 62 -3.91 6.11 21.45
N LEU A 63 -3.10 6.68 20.56
CA LEU A 63 -3.25 8.07 20.14
C LEU A 63 -4.56 8.31 19.35
N GLY A 64 -5.01 7.33 18.58
CA GLY A 64 -6.27 7.36 17.84
C GLY A 64 -7.50 7.33 18.74
N ALA A 65 -7.44 6.57 19.83
CA ALA A 65 -8.47 6.57 20.86
C ALA A 65 -8.47 7.87 21.68
N MET A 66 -7.29 8.40 22.01
CA MET A 66 -7.15 9.60 22.85
C MET A 66 -7.47 10.91 22.10
N PHE A 67 -7.10 11.01 20.82
CA PHE A 67 -7.31 12.20 19.98
C PHE A 67 -8.17 11.86 18.76
N PRO A 68 -9.51 11.92 18.87
CA PRO A 68 -10.44 11.57 17.80
C PRO A 68 -10.55 12.70 16.76
N GLU A 69 -9.42 13.09 16.18
CA GLU A 69 -9.30 14.14 15.17
C GLU A 69 -8.78 13.60 13.83
N SER A 70 -9.19 14.21 12.73
CA SER A 70 -8.67 13.86 11.40
C SER A 70 -7.20 14.26 11.24
N GLY A 71 -6.43 13.43 10.51
CA GLY A 71 -5.03 13.74 10.15
C GLY A 71 -3.96 13.18 11.09
N GLY A 72 -4.26 12.08 11.80
CA GLY A 72 -3.40 11.48 12.83
C GLY A 72 -1.90 11.42 12.50
N MET A 73 -1.53 10.88 11.34
CA MET A 73 -0.12 10.76 10.88
C MET A 73 0.69 12.07 10.98
N VAL A 74 0.04 13.21 10.74
CA VAL A 74 0.68 14.54 10.77
C VAL A 74 0.55 15.20 12.14
N ARG A 75 -0.63 15.04 12.76
CA ARG A 75 -0.97 15.71 14.02
C ARG A 75 -0.29 15.08 15.22
N TYR A 76 -0.12 13.76 15.26
CA TYR A 76 0.52 13.07 16.38
C TYR A 76 1.99 13.47 16.54
N ALA A 77 2.72 13.61 15.43
CA ALA A 77 4.08 14.14 15.42
C ALA A 77 4.12 15.60 15.92
N ARG A 78 3.12 16.41 15.54
CA ARG A 78 3.00 17.79 16.01
C ARG A 78 2.71 17.89 17.51
N TYR A 79 1.86 17.03 18.06
CA TYR A 79 1.51 17.07 19.49
C TYR A 79 2.71 16.78 20.40
N SER A 80 3.60 15.89 19.97
CA SER A 80 4.76 15.47 20.75
C SER A 80 6.01 16.33 20.52
N HIS A 81 6.27 16.75 19.27
CA HIS A 81 7.55 17.38 18.88
C HIS A 81 7.39 18.78 18.26
N GLY A 82 6.17 19.34 18.23
CA GLY A 82 5.91 20.69 17.75
C GLY A 82 5.72 20.83 16.24
N ALA A 83 5.54 22.07 15.79
CA ALA A 83 5.07 22.37 14.43
C ALA A 83 6.04 21.93 13.32
N LEU A 84 7.35 22.06 13.53
CA LEU A 84 8.37 21.71 12.53
C LEU A 84 8.36 20.20 12.21
N VAL A 85 8.35 19.35 13.24
CA VAL A 85 8.32 17.89 13.05
C VAL A 85 6.99 17.45 12.46
N GLY A 86 5.89 18.10 12.85
CA GLY A 86 4.58 17.92 12.19
C GLY A 86 4.63 18.23 10.70
N PHE A 87 5.27 19.34 10.30
CA PHE A 87 5.44 19.71 8.90
C PHE A 87 6.28 18.71 8.12
N ILE A 88 7.42 18.28 8.67
CA ILE A 88 8.28 17.25 8.03
C ILE A 88 7.50 15.94 7.87
N SER A 89 6.77 15.52 8.90
CA SER A 89 5.94 14.31 8.86
C SER A 89 4.84 14.39 7.80
N ALA A 90 4.26 15.58 7.60
CA ALA A 90 3.27 15.82 6.53
C ALA A 90 3.86 15.60 5.15
N TRP A 91 5.04 16.18 4.88
CA TRP A 91 5.72 16.02 3.60
C TRP A 91 6.19 14.58 3.37
N ALA A 92 6.78 13.95 4.38
CA ALA A 92 7.19 12.55 4.29
C ALA A 92 6.00 11.64 3.98
N ASN A 93 4.87 11.83 4.67
CA ASN A 93 3.64 11.08 4.42
C ASN A 93 3.06 11.37 3.02
N TRP A 94 3.08 12.62 2.57
CA TRP A 94 2.58 12.97 1.24
C TRP A 94 3.42 12.34 0.13
N ILE A 95 4.76 12.42 0.21
CA ILE A 95 5.67 11.78 -0.74
C ILE A 95 5.47 10.26 -0.75
N ALA A 96 5.37 9.65 0.44
CA ALA A 96 5.11 8.22 0.57
C ALA A 96 3.82 7.80 -0.17
N ILE A 97 2.70 8.51 0.07
CA ILE A 97 1.42 8.21 -0.57
C ILE A 97 1.46 8.44 -2.09
N VAL A 98 2.06 9.55 -2.55
CA VAL A 98 2.14 9.85 -3.99
C VAL A 98 3.01 8.84 -4.73
N SER A 99 4.05 8.31 -4.08
CA SER A 99 4.93 7.29 -4.68
C SER A 99 4.24 5.93 -4.90
N VAL A 100 3.13 5.64 -4.22
CA VAL A 100 2.42 4.36 -4.36
C VAL A 100 1.90 4.16 -5.78
N ILE A 101 1.35 5.20 -6.42
CA ILE A 101 0.74 5.11 -7.75
C ILE A 101 1.76 4.63 -8.81
N PRO A 102 2.94 5.26 -8.97
CA PRO A 102 3.94 4.78 -9.91
C PRO A 102 4.53 3.41 -9.51
N ILE A 103 4.67 3.09 -8.22
CA ILE A 103 5.11 1.75 -7.78
C ILE A 103 4.13 0.68 -8.25
N GLU A 104 2.82 0.90 -8.12
CA GLU A 104 1.82 -0.06 -8.59
C GLU A 104 1.76 -0.16 -10.12
N ALA A 105 2.09 0.92 -10.84
CA ALA A 105 2.21 0.91 -12.31
C ALA A 105 3.43 0.11 -12.78
N GLU A 106 4.60 0.33 -12.14
CA GLU A 106 5.80 -0.46 -12.37
C GLU A 106 5.56 -1.95 -12.07
N ALA A 107 4.98 -2.25 -10.92
CA ALA A 107 4.61 -3.60 -10.52
C ALA A 107 3.72 -4.30 -11.56
N SER A 108 2.74 -3.57 -12.11
CA SER A 108 1.85 -4.10 -13.15
C SER A 108 2.60 -4.45 -14.44
N ILE A 109 3.59 -3.65 -14.81
CA ILE A 109 4.46 -3.94 -15.97
C ILE A 109 5.40 -5.10 -15.66
N GLN A 110 5.95 -5.17 -14.45
CA GLN A 110 6.78 -6.28 -14.00
C GLN A 110 6.00 -7.60 -13.99
N TYR A 111 4.70 -7.59 -13.68
CA TYR A 111 3.85 -8.77 -13.86
C TYR A 111 3.63 -9.09 -15.34
N MET A 112 3.32 -8.07 -16.15
CA MET A 112 3.08 -8.26 -17.58
C MET A 112 4.31 -8.79 -18.30
N SER A 113 5.53 -8.46 -17.86
CA SER A 113 6.76 -8.98 -18.47
C SER A 113 6.97 -10.47 -18.29
N THR A 114 6.19 -11.13 -17.42
CA THR A 114 6.20 -12.60 -17.26
C THR A 114 5.28 -13.32 -18.25
N TRP A 115 4.52 -12.59 -19.08
CA TRP A 115 3.62 -13.16 -20.08
C TRP A 115 4.39 -13.83 -21.21
N PRO A 116 3.84 -14.86 -21.88
CA PRO A 116 4.56 -15.65 -22.90
C PRO A 116 4.90 -14.89 -24.20
N TYR A 117 4.68 -13.57 -24.25
CA TYR A 117 4.92 -12.75 -25.44
C TYR A 117 6.24 -11.99 -25.33
N GLU A 118 7.01 -11.95 -26.42
CA GLU A 118 8.32 -11.30 -26.47
C GLU A 118 8.24 -9.78 -26.22
N TRP A 119 7.21 -9.12 -26.76
CA TRP A 119 6.99 -7.69 -26.53
C TRP A 119 6.82 -7.36 -25.04
N ALA A 120 6.27 -8.29 -24.25
CA ALA A 120 5.99 -8.10 -22.84
C ALA A 120 7.28 -8.22 -22.01
N HIS A 121 8.11 -9.22 -22.30
CA HIS A 121 9.44 -9.37 -21.67
C HIS A 121 10.32 -8.15 -21.90
N ASN A 122 10.23 -7.55 -23.10
CA ASN A 122 11.00 -6.36 -23.46
C ASN A 122 10.58 -5.08 -22.69
N LEU A 123 9.54 -5.10 -21.85
CA LEU A 123 9.12 -3.96 -21.04
C LEU A 123 9.91 -3.83 -19.72
N PHE A 124 10.47 -4.93 -19.22
CA PHE A 124 11.14 -4.95 -17.92
C PHE A 124 12.31 -5.94 -17.95
N VAL A 125 13.53 -5.41 -17.96
CA VAL A 125 14.76 -6.18 -18.16
C VAL A 125 15.76 -5.79 -17.08
N ASN A 126 16.50 -6.77 -16.54
CA ASN A 126 17.51 -6.55 -15.50
C ASN A 126 16.99 -5.85 -14.21
N SER A 127 15.73 -6.04 -13.87
CA SER A 127 15.07 -5.35 -12.73
C SER A 127 14.82 -3.86 -12.94
N GLU A 128 14.85 -3.38 -14.19
CA GLU A 128 14.56 -2.00 -14.56
C GLU A 128 13.53 -1.93 -15.70
N LEU A 129 12.76 -0.85 -15.71
CA LEU A 129 11.87 -0.53 -16.82
C LEU A 129 12.70 -0.11 -18.03
N THR A 130 12.45 -0.75 -19.17
CA THR A 130 13.00 -0.29 -20.45
C THR A 130 12.26 0.97 -20.90
N THR A 131 12.76 1.70 -21.89
CA THR A 131 12.06 2.88 -22.44
C THR A 131 10.59 2.63 -22.80
N PRO A 132 10.21 1.54 -23.52
CA PRO A 132 8.80 1.25 -23.76
C PRO A 132 8.04 0.89 -22.48
N GLY A 133 8.68 0.21 -21.51
CA GLY A 133 8.12 -0.03 -20.19
C GLY A 133 7.82 1.26 -19.44
N LEU A 134 8.73 2.23 -19.46
CA LEU A 134 8.56 3.53 -18.80
C LEU A 134 7.40 4.33 -19.40
N LEU A 135 7.29 4.35 -20.73
CA LEU A 135 6.18 5.00 -21.43
C LEU A 135 4.84 4.35 -21.08
N LEU A 136 4.78 3.03 -21.08
CA LEU A 136 3.58 2.31 -20.68
C LEU A 136 3.25 2.55 -19.20
N SER A 137 4.25 2.65 -18.33
CA SER A 137 4.08 2.94 -16.90
C SER A 137 3.46 4.33 -16.72
N ALA A 138 3.97 5.33 -17.45
CA ALA A 138 3.41 6.67 -17.43
C ALA A 138 1.93 6.68 -17.88
N VAL A 139 1.58 5.90 -18.91
CA VAL A 139 0.19 5.73 -19.34
C VAL A 139 -0.65 5.08 -18.25
N LEU A 140 -0.16 4.02 -17.60
CA LEU A 140 -0.85 3.35 -16.49
C LEU A 140 -1.07 4.28 -15.30
N VAL A 141 -0.09 5.13 -14.95
CA VAL A 141 -0.24 6.15 -13.91
C VAL A 141 -1.39 7.10 -14.23
N VAL A 142 -1.51 7.55 -15.48
CA VAL A 142 -2.63 8.41 -15.91
C VAL A 142 -3.96 7.64 -15.82
N ILE A 143 -4.00 6.38 -16.26
CA ILE A 143 -5.20 5.54 -16.16
C ILE A 143 -5.62 5.37 -14.70
N TYR A 144 -4.69 5.03 -13.81
CA TYR A 144 -4.96 4.89 -12.37
C TYR A 144 -5.44 6.19 -11.77
N PHE A 145 -4.86 7.33 -12.14
CA PHE A 145 -5.33 8.63 -11.73
C PHE A 145 -6.79 8.86 -12.13
N LEU A 146 -7.15 8.63 -13.41
CA LEU A 146 -8.51 8.82 -13.91
C LEU A 146 -9.51 7.87 -13.24
N LEU A 147 -9.13 6.61 -13.05
CA LEU A 147 -9.94 5.62 -12.35
C LEU A 147 -10.16 6.00 -10.89
N ASN A 148 -9.13 6.51 -10.20
CA ASN A 148 -9.29 7.01 -8.84
C ASN A 148 -10.17 8.26 -8.82
N TYR A 149 -9.96 9.21 -9.74
CA TYR A 149 -10.70 10.48 -9.77
C TYR A 149 -12.22 10.28 -9.95
N TRP A 150 -12.64 9.45 -10.91
CA TRP A 150 -14.07 9.21 -11.17
C TRP A 150 -14.66 8.01 -10.42
N GLY A 151 -13.81 7.07 -10.00
CA GLY A 151 -14.22 5.79 -9.44
C GLY A 151 -14.35 5.74 -7.92
N VAL A 152 -13.90 6.74 -7.15
CA VAL A 152 -13.83 6.68 -5.66
C VAL A 152 -15.10 6.11 -5.01
N LYS A 153 -16.30 6.49 -5.44
CA LYS A 153 -17.55 6.02 -4.82
C LYS A 153 -17.88 4.56 -5.14
N VAL A 154 -17.47 4.06 -6.30
CA VAL A 154 -17.64 2.65 -6.71
C VAL A 154 -16.51 1.81 -6.11
N PHE A 155 -15.28 2.33 -6.15
CA PHE A 155 -14.09 1.73 -5.57
C PHE A 155 -14.23 1.50 -4.06
N ALA A 156 -14.76 2.48 -3.30
CA ALA A 156 -14.98 2.33 -1.87
C ALA A 156 -15.96 1.20 -1.52
N ARG A 157 -16.95 0.91 -2.39
CA ARG A 157 -17.86 -0.24 -2.20
C ARG A 157 -17.23 -1.57 -2.64
N ALA A 158 -16.42 -1.54 -3.70
CA ALA A 158 -15.72 -2.72 -4.21
C ALA A 158 -14.53 -3.16 -3.34
N ASN A 159 -13.96 -2.24 -2.54
CA ASN A 159 -12.75 -2.49 -1.75
C ASN A 159 -12.89 -3.69 -0.79
N SER A 160 -14.06 -3.88 -0.18
CA SER A 160 -14.31 -5.02 0.69
C SER A 160 -14.23 -6.36 -0.07
N ALA A 161 -14.78 -6.44 -1.28
CA ALA A 161 -14.74 -7.64 -2.11
C ALA A 161 -13.32 -7.93 -2.62
N ILE A 162 -12.59 -6.89 -3.05
CA ILE A 162 -11.20 -7.01 -3.49
C ILE A 162 -10.30 -7.48 -2.33
N THR A 163 -10.53 -6.97 -1.12
CA THR A 163 -9.77 -7.38 0.07
C THR A 163 -10.00 -8.85 0.38
N ILE A 164 -11.25 -9.34 0.34
CA ILE A 164 -11.56 -10.75 0.55
C ILE A 164 -10.83 -11.63 -0.48
N PHE A 165 -10.89 -11.25 -1.76
CA PHE A 165 -10.20 -11.97 -2.83
C PHE A 165 -8.68 -12.05 -2.61
N LYS A 166 -8.07 -10.94 -2.16
CA LYS A 166 -6.64 -10.85 -1.83
C LYS A 166 -6.22 -11.78 -0.69
N PHE A 167 -7.11 -12.11 0.26
CA PHE A 167 -6.84 -13.11 1.30
C PHE A 167 -7.16 -14.54 0.87
N LEU A 168 -8.17 -14.70 0.02
CA LEU A 168 -8.67 -16.00 -0.39
C LEU A 168 -7.67 -16.73 -1.29
N ILE A 169 -7.07 -16.05 -2.28
CA ILE A 169 -6.08 -16.69 -3.17
C ILE A 169 -4.89 -17.25 -2.39
N PRO A 170 -4.17 -16.47 -1.56
CA PRO A 170 -3.04 -17.01 -0.80
C PRO A 170 -3.46 -18.14 0.14
N GLY A 171 -4.63 -18.02 0.79
CA GLY A 171 -5.16 -19.06 1.65
C GLY A 171 -5.40 -20.39 0.92
N LEU A 172 -5.97 -20.34 -0.29
CA LEU A 172 -6.15 -21.52 -1.12
C LEU A 172 -4.81 -22.10 -1.60
N THR A 173 -3.84 -21.25 -1.97
CA THR A 173 -2.50 -21.71 -2.36
C THR A 173 -1.80 -22.45 -1.22
N ILE A 174 -1.95 -22.01 0.03
CA ILE A 174 -1.39 -22.69 1.20
C ILE A 174 -2.04 -24.06 1.41
N LEU A 175 -3.35 -24.19 1.19
CA LEU A 175 -4.06 -25.47 1.33
C LEU A 175 -3.79 -26.45 0.19
N GLY A 176 -3.36 -25.95 -0.98
CA GLY A 176 -3.06 -26.75 -2.16
C GLY A 176 -1.59 -27.20 -2.31
N LEU A 177 -0.69 -26.68 -1.47
CA LEU A 177 0.72 -27.10 -1.34
C LEU A 177 0.86 -28.21 -0.30
#